data_AF-A0A962MGL7-F1
#
_entry.id   AF-A0A962MGL7-F1
#
_cell.length_a   1.000
_cell.length_b   1.000
_cell.length_c   1.000
_cell.angle_alpha   90.00
_cell.angle_beta   90.00
_cell.angle_gamma   90.00
#
_symmetry.space_group_name_H-M   'P 1'
#
loop_
_entity.id
_entity.type
_entity.pdbx_description
1 polymer ?
#
loop_
_entity_poly.entity_id
_entity_poly.type
_entity_poly.pdbx_seq_one_letter_code
_entity_poly.pdbx_strand_id
1 'polypeptide(L)'
;VRIVGDLVYVCDRINNRIQVFDKKLVGSADCQNPDRATGTCGYLGESFVAIETLGNGSTWDLDTSPDDDQSCLFNPDGTNQKIWILARETLATLGSFGRGGRSAGQFHWVHNLATDSKGNLYTAEVDTGKRAQKFVNTGPNNCQ
;
A
#
# COMPACT_ATOMS: atom_id res chain seq x y z
N VAL A 1 1.28 8.35 -0.12
CA VAL A 1 1.50 8.59 1.33
C VAL A 1 0.19 8.32 2.04
N ARG A 2 0.21 7.60 3.16
CA ARG A 2 -0.98 7.32 3.97
C ARG A 2 -0.69 7.67 5.43
N ILE A 3 -1.59 8.40 6.08
CA ILE A 3 -1.48 8.76 7.50
C ILE A 3 -2.48 7.93 8.28
N VAL A 4 -2.02 7.26 9.34
CA VAL A 4 -2.85 6.40 10.19
C VAL A 4 -2.43 6.59 11.64
N GLY A 5 -3.28 7.22 12.43
CA GLY A 5 -2.93 7.66 13.78
C GLY A 5 -1.69 8.57 13.77
N ASP A 6 -0.65 8.18 14.49
CA ASP A 6 0.64 8.88 14.54
C ASP A 6 1.68 8.35 13.54
N LEU A 7 1.29 7.46 12.63
CA LEU A 7 2.18 6.90 11.62
C LEU A 7 1.94 7.51 10.24
N VAL A 8 3.02 7.71 9.51
CA VAL A 8 3.04 8.09 8.09
C VAL A 8 3.67 6.95 7.30
N TYR A 9 2.91 6.36 6.39
CA TYR A 9 3.38 5.35 5.45
C TYR A 9 3.70 6.01 4.11
N VAL A 10 4.88 5.74 3.59
CA VAL A 10 5.37 6.28 2.32
C VAL A 10 5.61 5.12 1.36
N CYS A 11 4.92 5.12 0.23
CA CYS A 11 5.19 4.23 -0.88
C CYS A 11 6.38 4.80 -1.66
N ASP A 12 7.55 4.20 -1.49
CA ASP A 12 8.73 4.49 -2.31
C ASP A 12 8.72 3.55 -3.51
N ARG A 13 7.87 3.93 -4.47
CA ARG A 13 7.38 3.10 -5.57
C ARG A 13 8.48 2.37 -6.33
N ILE A 14 9.45 3.12 -6.86
CA ILE A 14 10.53 2.57 -7.72
C ILE A 14 11.50 1.70 -6.91
N ASN A 15 11.62 1.96 -5.61
CA ASN A 15 12.46 1.16 -4.71
C ASN A 15 11.73 -0.04 -4.08
N ASN A 16 10.51 -0.35 -4.55
CA ASN A 16 9.73 -1.52 -4.14
C ASN A 16 9.51 -1.63 -2.63
N ARG A 17 9.37 -0.50 -1.93
CA ARG A 17 9.30 -0.49 -0.48
C ARG A 17 8.23 0.44 0.06
N ILE A 18 7.81 0.12 1.28
CA ILE A 18 6.98 0.95 2.13
C ILE A 18 7.82 1.35 3.33
N GLN A 19 7.91 2.65 3.57
CA GLN A 19 8.58 3.22 4.73
C GLN A 19 7.55 3.70 5.74
N VAL A 20 7.89 3.63 7.02
CA VAL A 20 7.04 4.08 8.12
C VAL A 20 7.76 5.16 8.90
N PHE A 21 7.05 6.23 9.20
CA PHE A 21 7.56 7.34 9.99
C PHE A 21 6.62 7.71 11.13
N ASP A 22 7.17 8.20 12.24
CA ASP A 22 6.43 8.90 13.28
C ASP A 22 6.08 10.31 12.79
N LYS A 23 4.77 10.55 12.63
CA LYS A 23 4.19 11.83 12.20
C LYS A 23 4.62 13.01 13.06
N LYS A 24 4.92 12.79 14.35
CA LYS A 24 5.34 13.85 15.27
C LYS A 24 6.78 14.31 15.05
N LEU A 25 7.58 13.48 14.38
CA LEU A 25 9.02 13.68 14.21
C LEU A 25 9.43 13.97 12.76
N VAL A 26 8.49 13.87 11.80
CA VAL A 26 8.70 14.30 10.41
C VAL A 26 8.56 15.83 10.29
N GLY A 27 9.29 16.43 9.33
CA GLY A 27 9.09 17.83 8.94
C GLY A 27 10.19 18.83 9.31
N SER A 28 11.30 18.37 9.92
CA SER A 28 12.49 19.21 10.06
C SER A 28 13.21 19.33 8.72
N ALA A 29 13.34 20.56 8.21
CA ALA A 29 13.93 20.85 6.89
C ALA A 29 15.40 20.42 6.77
N ASP A 30 16.14 20.41 7.89
CA ASP A 30 17.56 20.08 7.94
C ASP A 30 17.81 18.61 8.31
N CYS A 31 16.76 17.79 8.43
CA CYS A 31 16.92 16.42 8.87
C CYS A 31 17.46 15.52 7.76
N GLN A 32 18.59 14.88 8.01
CA GLN A 32 19.20 13.91 7.12
C GLN A 32 19.27 12.54 7.79
N ASN A 33 18.85 11.50 7.06
CA ASN A 33 18.94 10.11 7.51
C ASN A 33 19.45 9.19 6.38
N PRO A 34 20.67 9.43 5.85
CA PRO A 34 21.20 8.65 4.72
C PRO A 34 21.35 7.16 5.05
N ASP A 35 21.63 6.84 6.32
CA ASP A 35 21.85 5.48 6.80
C ASP A 35 20.57 4.75 7.21
N ARG A 36 19.39 5.40 7.07
CA ARG A 36 18.08 4.84 7.46
C ARG A 36 18.07 4.35 8.91
N ALA A 37 18.72 5.10 9.80
CA ALA A 37 18.73 4.82 11.22
C ALA A 37 17.33 5.01 11.82
N THR A 38 16.81 4.00 12.49
CA THR A 38 15.54 4.09 13.23
C THR A 38 15.60 5.18 14.30
N GLY A 39 14.55 5.98 14.41
CA GLY A 39 14.44 7.13 15.31
C GLY A 39 14.95 8.45 14.73
N THR A 40 15.67 8.42 13.60
CA THR A 40 16.21 9.62 12.96
C THR A 40 15.24 10.16 11.92
N CYS A 41 14.93 11.46 11.97
CA CYS A 41 13.95 12.12 11.08
C CYS A 41 12.55 11.48 11.11
N GLY A 42 12.18 10.90 12.25
CA GLY A 42 10.95 10.15 12.41
C GLY A 42 10.92 8.80 11.71
N TYR A 43 11.99 8.35 11.04
CA TYR A 43 12.01 7.05 10.38
C TYR A 43 11.90 5.91 11.41
N LEU A 44 10.94 5.01 11.23
CA LEU A 44 10.71 3.87 12.12
C LEU A 44 11.17 2.54 11.50
N GLY A 45 11.09 2.42 10.18
CA GLY A 45 11.48 1.22 9.46
C GLY A 45 10.90 1.16 8.06
N GLU A 46 11.20 0.06 7.36
CA GLU A 46 10.69 -0.20 6.02
C GLU A 46 10.53 -1.71 5.77
N SER A 47 9.70 -2.04 4.80
CA SER A 47 9.58 -3.39 4.25
C SER A 47 9.44 -3.33 2.75
N PHE A 48 9.84 -4.40 2.08
CA PHE A 48 9.83 -4.49 0.63
C PHE A 48 8.66 -5.32 0.13
N VAL A 49 8.06 -4.89 -0.97
CA VAL A 49 6.94 -5.57 -1.62
C VAL A 49 7.41 -5.94 -3.02
N ALA A 50 7.42 -7.23 -3.36
CA ALA A 50 7.83 -7.72 -4.68
C ALA A 50 9.16 -7.11 -5.19
N ILE A 51 10.26 -7.38 -4.47
CA ILE A 51 11.59 -6.78 -4.72
C ILE A 51 12.09 -6.88 -6.17
N GLU A 52 11.70 -7.93 -6.89
CA GLU A 52 12.09 -8.18 -8.29
C GLU A 52 11.33 -7.31 -9.30
N THR A 53 10.42 -6.46 -8.84
CA THR A 53 9.61 -5.62 -9.71
C THR A 53 10.46 -4.51 -10.32
N LEU A 54 10.53 -4.48 -11.64
CA LEU A 54 11.31 -3.50 -12.38
C LEU A 54 10.47 -2.29 -12.79
N GLY A 55 11.09 -1.32 -13.48
CA GLY A 55 10.39 -0.20 -14.10
C GLY A 55 9.74 0.72 -13.07
N ASN A 56 8.41 0.78 -13.11
CA ASN A 56 7.65 1.66 -12.22
C ASN A 56 7.43 1.08 -10.81
N GLY A 57 8.09 -0.03 -10.47
CA GLY A 57 8.08 -0.63 -9.14
C GLY A 57 6.71 -1.07 -8.61
N SER A 58 6.66 -1.48 -7.35
CA SER A 58 5.52 -2.24 -6.80
C SER A 58 4.61 -1.46 -5.87
N THR A 59 5.05 -0.38 -5.24
CA THR A 59 4.27 0.30 -4.19
C THR A 59 3.65 1.62 -4.69
N TRP A 60 2.41 1.62 -5.18
CA TRP A 60 1.84 2.83 -5.82
C TRP A 60 0.96 3.67 -4.87
N ASP A 61 0.18 3.03 -4.02
CA ASP A 61 -0.71 3.65 -3.03
C ASP A 61 -0.89 2.74 -1.80
N LEU A 62 -1.56 3.21 -0.74
CA LEU A 62 -1.88 2.42 0.44
C LEU A 62 -3.22 2.86 1.06
N ASP A 63 -4.04 1.88 1.43
CA ASP A 63 -5.16 2.08 2.37
C ASP A 63 -5.22 0.92 3.38
N THR A 64 -5.94 1.13 4.47
CA THR A 64 -6.04 0.23 5.62
C THR A 64 -7.31 -0.58 5.60
N SER A 65 -7.31 -1.73 6.26
CA SER A 65 -8.55 -2.41 6.65
C SER A 65 -9.40 -1.54 7.60
N PRO A 66 -10.73 -1.77 7.65
CA PRO A 66 -11.66 -0.93 8.43
C PRO A 66 -11.83 -1.36 9.90
N ASP A 67 -11.21 -2.46 10.35
CA ASP A 67 -11.20 -2.80 11.78
C ASP A 67 -10.54 -1.72 12.62
N ASP A 68 -10.88 -1.69 13.91
CA ASP A 68 -10.40 -0.67 14.85
C ASP A 68 -8.86 -0.58 14.89
N ASP A 69 -8.17 -1.72 14.77
CA ASP A 69 -6.71 -1.79 14.73
C ASP A 69 -6.13 -1.50 13.34
N GLN A 70 -6.98 -1.45 12.31
CA GLN A 70 -6.60 -1.30 10.91
C GLN A 70 -5.50 -2.32 10.56
N SER A 71 -5.71 -3.57 10.98
CA SER A 71 -4.72 -4.65 11.04
C SER A 71 -4.02 -4.95 9.71
N CYS A 72 -4.57 -4.51 8.58
CA CYS A 72 -4.00 -4.74 7.26
C CYS A 72 -3.82 -3.47 6.42
N LEU A 73 -2.88 -3.56 5.49
CA LEU A 73 -2.63 -2.59 4.44
C LEU A 73 -2.87 -3.22 3.08
N PHE A 74 -3.53 -2.49 2.19
CA PHE A 74 -3.73 -2.84 0.79
C PHE A 74 -2.85 -1.96 -0.09
N ASN A 75 -2.05 -2.58 -0.94
CA ASN A 75 -1.12 -1.88 -1.82
C ASN A 75 -1.40 -2.25 -3.29
N PRO A 76 -1.80 -1.29 -4.16
CA PRO A 76 -1.90 -1.55 -5.58
C PRO A 76 -0.49 -1.52 -6.19
N ASP A 77 -0.21 -2.57 -6.96
CA ASP A 77 0.98 -2.76 -7.76
C ASP A 77 0.56 -2.75 -9.24
N GLY A 78 0.61 -1.56 -9.83
CA GLY A 78 0.23 -1.37 -11.22
C GLY A 78 1.25 -1.94 -12.21
N THR A 79 2.44 -2.34 -11.78
CA THR A 79 3.43 -3.02 -12.63
C THR A 79 3.06 -4.49 -12.79
N ASN A 80 2.80 -5.17 -11.66
CA ASN A 80 2.43 -6.58 -11.64
C ASN A 80 0.93 -6.84 -11.81
N GLN A 81 0.11 -5.78 -11.85
CA GLN A 81 -1.34 -5.84 -11.97
C GLN A 81 -1.97 -6.61 -10.80
N LYS A 82 -1.55 -6.27 -9.58
CA LYS A 82 -1.97 -6.94 -8.34
C LYS A 82 -2.36 -5.93 -7.27
N ILE A 83 -3.17 -6.38 -6.32
CA ILE A 83 -3.29 -5.79 -5.00
C ILE A 83 -2.57 -6.72 -4.03
N TRP A 84 -1.57 -6.19 -3.32
CA TRP A 84 -0.92 -6.86 -2.20
C TRP A 84 -1.67 -6.58 -0.90
N ILE A 85 -1.77 -7.60 -0.05
CA ILE A 85 -2.34 -7.52 1.29
C ILE A 85 -1.19 -7.73 2.27
N LEU A 86 -0.99 -6.78 3.18
CA LEU A 86 0.11 -6.78 4.14
C LEU A 86 -0.43 -6.68 5.57
N ALA A 87 0.22 -7.33 6.53
CA ALA A 87 -0.03 -7.07 7.95
C ALA A 87 0.49 -5.67 8.29
N ARG A 88 -0.33 -4.82 8.90
CA ARG A 88 0.05 -3.42 9.19
C ARG A 88 1.19 -3.33 10.20
N GLU A 89 1.19 -4.20 11.21
CA GLU A 89 2.17 -4.18 12.31
C GLU A 89 3.59 -4.51 11.82
N THR A 90 3.72 -5.51 10.94
CA THR A 90 5.01 -6.07 10.53
C THR A 90 5.38 -5.75 9.08
N LEU A 91 4.42 -5.25 8.30
CA LEU A 91 4.50 -5.11 6.84
C LEU A 91 4.78 -6.42 6.10
N ALA A 92 4.53 -7.58 6.74
CA ALA A 92 4.67 -8.88 6.11
C ALA A 92 3.56 -9.06 5.06
N THR A 93 3.92 -9.64 3.91
CA THR A 93 2.93 -9.97 2.88
C THR A 93 2.06 -11.14 3.33
N LEU A 94 0.76 -10.90 3.44
CA LEU A 94 -0.25 -11.90 3.78
C LEU A 94 -0.80 -12.60 2.53
N GLY A 95 -0.86 -11.88 1.41
CA GLY A 95 -1.40 -12.41 0.17
C GLY A 95 -1.46 -11.37 -0.94
N SER A 96 -2.08 -11.76 -2.05
CA SER A 96 -2.39 -10.85 -3.15
C SER A 96 -3.54 -11.39 -3.99
N PHE A 97 -4.20 -10.50 -4.72
CA PHE A 97 -5.14 -10.85 -5.77
C PHE A 97 -4.99 -9.93 -6.98
N GLY A 98 -5.62 -10.32 -8.08
CA GLY A 98 -5.50 -9.61 -9.36
C GLY A 98 -4.49 -10.25 -10.31
N ARG A 99 -4.65 -9.91 -11.60
CA ARG A 99 -3.73 -10.24 -12.69
C ARG A 99 -3.96 -9.28 -13.85
N GLY A 100 -3.03 -9.25 -14.80
CA GLY A 100 -3.18 -8.44 -16.02
C GLY A 100 -4.44 -8.79 -16.81
N GLY A 101 -5.17 -7.76 -17.26
CA GLY A 101 -6.32 -7.91 -18.16
C GLY A 101 -7.41 -6.86 -17.96
N ARG A 102 -8.54 -7.03 -18.64
CA ARG A 102 -9.64 -6.05 -18.69
C ARG A 102 -10.98 -6.59 -18.17
N SER A 103 -11.00 -7.82 -17.66
CA SER A 103 -12.20 -8.42 -17.07
C SER A 103 -12.32 -8.08 -15.58
N ALA A 104 -13.45 -8.42 -14.95
CA ALA A 104 -13.62 -8.25 -13.51
C ALA A 104 -12.52 -8.99 -12.73
N GLY A 105 -11.91 -8.31 -11.75
CA GLY A 105 -10.79 -8.83 -10.96
C GLY A 105 -9.45 -8.91 -11.69
N GLN A 106 -9.38 -8.41 -12.92
CA GLN A 106 -8.13 -8.16 -13.64
C GLN A 106 -7.82 -6.67 -13.65
N PHE A 107 -6.57 -6.31 -13.84
CA PHE A 107 -6.11 -4.92 -13.83
C PHE A 107 -5.24 -4.57 -15.05
N HIS A 108 -5.33 -3.31 -15.44
CA HIS A 108 -4.43 -2.59 -16.32
C HIS A 108 -4.07 -1.27 -15.65
N TRP A 109 -2.87 -1.22 -15.07
CA TRP A 109 -2.34 -0.07 -14.33
C TRP A 109 -3.24 0.37 -13.18
N VAL A 110 -3.54 -0.57 -12.27
CA VAL A 110 -4.17 -0.22 -10.99
C VAL A 110 -3.26 0.73 -10.23
N HIS A 111 -3.79 1.90 -9.85
CA HIS A 111 -2.97 3.00 -9.36
C HIS A 111 -3.34 3.42 -7.94
N ASN A 112 -4.64 3.48 -7.65
CA ASN A 112 -5.15 3.87 -6.34
C ASN A 112 -6.15 2.86 -5.85
N LEU A 113 -6.32 2.84 -4.53
CA LEU A 113 -7.38 2.09 -3.89
C LEU A 113 -7.93 2.83 -2.67
N ALA A 114 -9.14 2.44 -2.26
CA ALA A 114 -9.75 2.90 -1.03
C ALA A 114 -10.59 1.79 -0.39
N THR A 115 -10.65 1.73 0.93
CA THR A 115 -11.54 0.83 1.67
C THR A 115 -12.75 1.57 2.21
N ASP A 116 -13.92 0.92 2.23
CA ASP A 116 -15.09 1.41 2.96
C ASP A 116 -15.24 0.78 4.35
N SER A 117 -16.14 1.31 5.16
CA SER A 117 -16.41 0.82 6.53
C SER A 117 -17.00 -0.59 6.59
N LYS A 118 -17.35 -1.19 5.46
CA LYS A 118 -17.79 -2.59 5.34
C LYS A 118 -16.66 -3.50 4.85
N GLY A 119 -15.46 -2.97 4.67
CA GLY A 119 -14.28 -3.70 4.19
C GLY A 119 -14.26 -3.91 2.68
N ASN A 120 -15.17 -3.30 1.92
CA ASN A 120 -15.08 -3.39 0.47
C ASN A 120 -13.91 -2.55 -0.02
N LEU A 121 -13.19 -3.06 -1.03
CA LEU A 121 -12.11 -2.35 -1.67
C LEU A 121 -12.58 -1.76 -2.99
N TYR A 122 -12.23 -0.51 -3.24
CA TYR A 122 -12.44 0.19 -4.50
C TYR A 122 -11.08 0.46 -5.12
N THR A 123 -10.89 0.08 -6.37
CA THR A 123 -9.63 0.31 -7.08
C THR A 123 -9.87 1.23 -8.27
N ALA A 124 -8.89 2.05 -8.61
CA ALA A 124 -8.91 2.89 -9.81
C ALA A 124 -7.71 2.59 -10.72
N GLU A 125 -7.99 2.37 -12.00
CA GLU A 125 -7.00 2.13 -13.04
C GLU A 125 -6.76 3.41 -13.86
N VAL A 126 -5.49 3.69 -14.14
CA VAL A 126 -5.08 4.83 -15.00
C VAL A 126 -4.78 4.37 -16.43
N ASP A 127 -4.11 5.22 -17.22
CA ASP A 127 -3.78 4.98 -18.63
C ASP A 127 -5.05 4.64 -19.46
N THR A 128 -5.07 3.51 -20.15
CA THR A 128 -6.21 3.04 -20.96
C THR A 128 -7.10 2.07 -20.18
N GLY A 129 -6.82 1.83 -18.90
CA GLY A 129 -7.67 1.04 -18.01
C GLY A 129 -8.98 1.78 -17.72
N LYS A 130 -8.88 3.05 -17.27
CA LYS A 130 -9.98 4.02 -17.08
C LYS A 130 -11.21 3.43 -16.39
N ARG A 131 -10.98 2.60 -15.37
CA ARG A 131 -12.02 1.80 -14.73
C ARG A 131 -11.87 1.87 -13.23
N ALA A 132 -13.03 1.94 -12.57
CA ALA A 132 -13.16 1.65 -11.15
C ALA A 132 -13.74 0.24 -10.98
N GLN A 133 -13.22 -0.51 -10.01
CA GLN A 133 -13.78 -1.81 -9.63
C GLN A 133 -14.04 -1.82 -8.13
N LYS A 134 -15.14 -2.46 -7.73
CA LYS A 134 -15.46 -2.74 -6.32
C LYS A 134 -15.29 -4.22 -6.05
N PHE A 135 -14.54 -4.55 -5.00
CA PHE A 135 -14.36 -5.89 -4.46
C PHE A 135 -15.13 -5.98 -3.16
N VAL A 136 -16.07 -6.91 -3.10
CA VAL A 136 -16.94 -7.09 -1.94
C VAL A 136 -16.21 -7.96 -0.93
N ASN A 137 -16.10 -7.49 0.31
CA ASN A 137 -15.63 -8.34 1.40
C ASN A 137 -16.73 -9.35 1.74
N THR A 138 -16.44 -10.63 1.54
CA THR A 138 -17.36 -11.74 1.84
C THR A 138 -16.94 -12.54 3.08
N GLY A 139 -15.82 -12.19 3.71
CA GLY A 139 -15.25 -12.92 4.84
C GLY A 139 -15.39 -12.17 6.17
N PRO A 140 -15.27 -12.88 7.30
CA PRO A 140 -15.19 -12.24 8.62
C PRO A 140 -13.85 -11.52 8.84
N ASN A 141 -12.83 -11.84 8.02
CA ASN A 141 -11.49 -11.29 8.12
C ASN A 141 -11.35 -10.08 7.20
N ASN A 142 -10.93 -8.94 7.75
CA ASN A 142 -10.74 -7.70 7.00
C ASN A 142 -9.47 -7.65 6.15
N CYS A 143 -8.80 -8.78 5.98
CA CYS A 143 -7.46 -8.92 5.37
C CYS A 143 -7.44 -9.96 4.24
N GLN A 144 -8.55 -10.12 3.52
CA GLN A 144 -8.69 -11.09 2.43
C GLN A 144 -9.18 -10.43 1.14
#